data_AF-A0A248KGH6-F1
#
_entry.id   AF-A0A248KGH6-F1
#
_cell.length_a   1.000
_cell.length_b   1.000
_cell.length_c   1.000
_cell.angle_alpha   90.00
_cell.angle_beta   90.00
_cell.angle_gamma   90.00
#
_symmetry.space_group_name_H-M   'P 1'
#
loop_
_entity.id
_entity.type
_entity.pdbx_description
1 polymer ?
#
loop_
_entity_poly.entity_id
_entity_poly.type
_entity_poly.pdbx_seq_one_letter_code
_entity_poly.pdbx_strand_id
1 'polypeptide(L)'
;MGQFYVRRIKRILPALIAVVIAVWLVMFFISTPADFRKLGRDAAATLLSVSNVTLWNSIDYFSPSAEHNPLLMTWSLGVEEQFYFLAPLLILVLTRFDKKLSFLLMGSVTLLCFAIAAAGTLQIPHSAWFLTPFRAWELFAGALLGMAHTHFPAAFSTKVDNLKSVVGVLLIAWCALFYDAQTSFPGLGRCR
;
A
#
# COMPACT_ATOMS: atom_id res chain seq x y z
N MET A 1 -21.97 -5.73 1.28
CA MET A 1 -20.82 -5.44 0.38
C MET A 1 -21.04 -4.17 -0.46
N GLY A 2 -22.11 -4.03 -1.25
CA GLY A 2 -22.30 -2.86 -2.14
C GLY A 2 -22.26 -1.48 -1.47
N GLN A 3 -22.90 -1.32 -0.30
CA GLN A 3 -22.88 -0.03 0.43
C GLN A 3 -21.49 0.39 0.90
N PHE A 4 -20.59 -0.57 1.17
CA PHE A 4 -19.21 -0.28 1.58
C PHE A 4 -18.44 0.39 0.44
N TYR A 5 -18.52 -0.19 -0.77
CA TYR A 5 -17.89 0.36 -1.96
C TYR A 5 -18.42 1.74 -2.32
N VAL A 6 -19.74 1.93 -2.28
CA VAL A 6 -20.37 3.21 -2.61
C VAL A 6 -19.89 4.33 -1.67
N ARG A 7 -19.79 4.07 -0.36
CA ARG A 7 -19.28 5.06 0.61
C ARG A 7 -17.81 5.41 0.34
N ARG A 8 -16.99 4.42 -0.01
CA ARG A 8 -15.57 4.60 -0.27
C ARG A 8 -15.32 5.41 -1.54
N ILE A 9 -16.02 5.06 -2.64
CA ILE A 9 -15.95 5.80 -3.90
C ILE A 9 -16.37 7.26 -3.69
N LYS A 10 -17.49 7.51 -2.99
CA LYS A 10 -17.96 8.88 -2.69
C LYS A 10 -17.00 9.71 -1.83
N ARG A 11 -16.08 9.08 -1.11
CA ARG A 11 -15.08 9.77 -0.27
C ARG A 11 -13.76 10.00 -1.01
N ILE A 12 -13.28 9.02 -1.77
CA ILE A 12 -11.94 9.05 -2.37
C ILE A 12 -11.97 9.70 -3.75
N LEU A 13 -12.93 9.31 -4.61
CA LEU A 13 -12.96 9.73 -6.01
C LEU A 13 -13.05 11.26 -6.20
N PRO A 14 -13.85 12.02 -5.43
CA PRO A 14 -13.92 13.47 -5.58
C PRO A 14 -12.58 14.16 -5.29
N ALA A 15 -11.89 13.73 -4.23
CA ALA A 15 -10.59 14.26 -3.86
C ALA A 15 -9.54 13.91 -4.93
N LEU A 16 -9.57 12.66 -5.44
CA LEU A 16 -8.66 12.21 -6.50
C LEU A 16 -8.83 13.04 -7.77
N ILE A 17 -10.07 13.22 -8.23
CA ILE A 17 -10.38 14.02 -9.42
C ILE A 17 -9.93 15.47 -9.21
N ALA A 18 -10.20 16.07 -8.05
CA ALA A 18 -9.78 17.44 -7.76
C ALA A 18 -8.25 17.59 -7.80
N VAL A 19 -7.50 16.64 -7.23
CA VAL A 19 -6.04 16.62 -7.28
C VAL A 19 -5.54 16.47 -8.71
N VAL A 20 -6.09 15.53 -9.48
CA VAL A 20 -5.69 15.33 -10.88
C VAL A 20 -5.94 16.59 -11.71
N ILE A 21 -7.09 17.25 -11.56
CA ILE A 21 -7.39 18.50 -12.26
C ILE A 21 -6.43 19.62 -11.83
N ALA A 22 -6.21 19.80 -10.53
CA ALA A 22 -5.32 20.84 -10.02
C ALA A 22 -3.89 20.66 -10.53
N VAL A 23 -3.37 19.42 -10.47
CA VAL A 23 -2.05 19.07 -10.99
C VAL A 23 -1.99 19.32 -12.50
N TRP A 24 -3.02 18.91 -13.25
CA TRP A 24 -3.07 19.10 -14.70
C TRP A 24 -3.05 20.59 -15.09
N LEU A 25 -3.79 21.43 -14.37
CA LEU A 25 -3.79 22.88 -14.57
C LEU A 25 -2.43 23.51 -14.26
N VAL A 26 -1.80 23.14 -13.14
CA VAL A 26 -0.49 23.68 -12.76
C VAL A 26 0.57 23.27 -13.79
N MET A 27 0.62 21.98 -14.13
CA MET A 27 1.60 21.43 -15.07
C MET A 27 1.43 21.97 -16.49
N PHE A 28 0.22 22.36 -16.89
CA PHE A 28 -0.01 23.04 -18.16
C PHE A 28 0.83 24.33 -18.30
N PHE A 29 1.05 25.07 -17.21
CA PHE A 29 1.82 26.32 -17.24
C PHE A 29 3.33 26.13 -17.08
N ILE A 30 3.78 25.06 -16.40
CA ILE A 30 5.19 24.90 -16.00
C ILE A 30 5.93 23.79 -16.75
N SER A 31 5.22 22.86 -17.39
CA SER A 31 5.83 21.65 -17.97
C SER A 31 6.11 21.76 -19.46
N THR A 32 7.09 20.99 -19.93
CA THR A 32 7.33 20.85 -21.37
C THR A 32 6.22 20.02 -22.04
N PRO A 33 6.01 20.13 -23.37
CA PRO A 33 5.02 19.32 -24.08
C PRO A 33 5.22 17.80 -23.92
N ALA A 34 6.47 17.35 -23.74
CA ALA A 34 6.80 15.94 -23.50
C ALA A 34 6.34 15.50 -22.10
N ASP A 35 6.61 16.30 -21.08
CA ASP A 35 6.21 16.03 -19.69
C ASP A 35 4.68 16.08 -19.54
N PHE A 36 4.01 16.99 -20.24
CA PHE A 36 2.55 17.08 -20.22
C PHE A 36 1.87 15.83 -20.83
N ARG A 37 2.45 15.24 -21.88
CA ARG A 37 1.99 13.95 -22.43
C ARG A 37 2.22 12.79 -21.45
N LYS A 38 3.33 12.81 -20.70
CA LYS A 38 3.60 11.83 -19.64
C LYS A 38 2.58 11.97 -18.52
N LEU A 39 2.29 13.20 -18.09
CA LEU A 39 1.28 13.50 -17.07
C LEU A 39 -0.11 13.00 -17.48
N GLY A 40 -0.50 13.13 -18.75
CA GLY A 40 -1.79 12.59 -19.22
C GLY A 40 -1.90 11.07 -19.04
N ARG A 41 -0.82 10.33 -19.29
CA ARG A 41 -0.76 8.88 -19.05
C ARG A 41 -0.83 8.55 -17.56
N ASP A 42 -0.07 9.28 -16.74
CA ASP A 42 -0.04 9.06 -15.30
C ASP A 42 -1.39 9.40 -14.65
N ALA A 43 -2.04 10.49 -15.08
CA ALA A 43 -3.38 10.87 -14.65
C ALA A 43 -4.43 9.80 -15.00
N ALA A 44 -4.38 9.25 -16.22
CA ALA A 44 -5.26 8.16 -16.61
C ALA A 44 -5.01 6.90 -15.75
N ALA A 45 -3.74 6.56 -15.49
CA ALA A 45 -3.37 5.42 -14.65
C ALA A 45 -3.81 5.61 -13.20
N THR A 46 -3.69 6.81 -12.65
CA THR A 46 -4.18 7.19 -11.32
C THR A 46 -5.70 7.03 -11.22
N LEU A 47 -6.45 7.54 -12.20
CA LEU A 47 -7.93 7.42 -12.21
C LEU A 47 -8.41 5.98 -12.38
N LEU A 48 -7.62 5.14 -13.05
CA LEU A 48 -7.89 3.71 -13.22
C LEU A 48 -7.31 2.85 -12.08
N SER A 49 -6.73 3.45 -11.04
CA SER A 49 -6.15 2.73 -9.90
C SER A 49 -5.01 1.77 -10.27
N VAL A 50 -4.31 2.04 -11.37
CA VAL A 50 -3.18 1.25 -11.91
C VAL A 50 -1.88 2.04 -11.99
N SER A 51 -1.83 3.21 -11.33
CA SER A 51 -0.64 4.07 -11.22
C SER A 51 0.60 3.31 -10.76
N ASN A 52 0.43 2.33 -9.87
CA ASN A 52 1.51 1.49 -9.38
C ASN A 52 2.18 0.64 -10.49
N VAL A 53 1.40 0.10 -11.44
CA VAL A 53 1.91 -0.71 -12.55
C VAL A 53 2.56 0.15 -13.63
N THR A 54 2.01 1.34 -13.90
CA THR A 54 2.61 2.28 -14.86
C THR A 54 3.91 2.86 -14.32
N LEU A 55 3.96 3.24 -13.03
CA LEU A 55 5.17 3.76 -12.40
C LEU A 55 6.27 2.70 -12.31
N TRP A 56 5.90 1.44 -12.04
CA TRP A 56 6.82 0.31 -12.11
C TRP A 56 7.49 0.15 -13.49
N ASN A 57 6.79 0.43 -14.59
CA ASN A 57 7.40 0.32 -15.92
C ASN A 57 8.16 1.59 -16.35
N SER A 58 7.98 2.72 -15.65
CA SER A 58 8.31 4.04 -16.20
C SER A 58 9.33 4.85 -15.40
N ILE A 59 9.51 4.58 -14.10
CA ILE A 59 10.27 5.46 -13.20
C ILE A 59 11.04 4.65 -12.16
N ASP A 60 12.35 4.86 -12.06
CA ASP A 60 13.09 4.58 -10.83
C ASP A 60 12.67 5.60 -9.77
N TYR A 61 12.06 5.15 -8.66
CA TYR A 61 11.51 6.00 -7.60
C TYR A 61 12.52 7.00 -7.02
N PHE A 62 13.80 6.63 -7.03
CA PHE A 62 14.92 7.45 -6.56
C PHE A 62 15.63 8.22 -7.67
N SER A 63 15.13 8.17 -8.90
CA SER A 63 15.66 9.01 -9.98
C SER A 63 15.16 10.44 -9.83
N PRO A 64 15.95 11.44 -10.26
CA PRO A 64 15.49 12.84 -10.34
C PRO A 64 14.20 13.00 -11.15
N SER A 65 13.92 12.06 -12.07
CA SER A 65 12.68 12.05 -12.87
C SER A 65 11.42 11.72 -12.06
N ALA A 66 11.55 11.09 -10.89
CA ALA A 66 10.45 10.79 -9.98
C ALA A 66 9.99 12.02 -9.18
N GLU A 67 10.93 12.89 -8.78
CA GLU A 67 10.64 14.15 -8.08
C GLU A 67 9.77 15.11 -8.92
N HIS A 68 9.88 15.00 -10.23
CA HIS A 68 9.11 15.80 -11.19
C HIS A 68 7.72 15.22 -11.48
N ASN A 69 7.35 14.07 -10.89
CA ASN A 69 6.02 13.50 -11.06
C ASN A 69 5.11 13.83 -9.86
N PRO A 70 4.24 14.84 -9.97
CA PRO A 70 3.33 15.23 -8.89
C PRO A 70 2.31 14.14 -8.52
N LEU A 71 2.05 13.18 -9.42
CA LEU A 71 1.13 12.07 -9.18
C LEU A 71 1.84 10.81 -8.65
N LEU A 72 3.15 10.87 -8.39
CA LEU A 72 3.93 9.74 -7.89
C LEU A 72 3.24 9.12 -6.67
N MET A 73 2.89 9.94 -5.67
CA MET A 73 2.29 9.50 -4.40
C MET A 73 0.97 8.72 -4.55
N THR A 74 0.33 8.74 -5.72
CA THR A 74 -0.91 7.98 -5.98
C THR A 74 -0.68 6.49 -6.20
N TRP A 75 0.58 6.04 -6.28
CA TRP A 75 0.93 4.62 -6.41
C TRP A 75 0.38 3.78 -5.24
N SER A 76 0.51 4.27 -4.01
CA SER A 76 0.04 3.57 -2.80
C SER A 76 -1.49 3.48 -2.76
N LEU A 77 -2.18 4.49 -3.29
CA LEU A 77 -3.64 4.50 -3.43
C LEU A 77 -4.11 3.40 -4.41
N GLY A 78 -3.42 3.21 -5.53
CA GLY A 78 -3.72 2.14 -6.48
C GLY A 78 -3.58 0.74 -5.87
N VAL A 79 -2.51 0.52 -5.10
CA VAL A 79 -2.30 -0.73 -4.33
C VAL A 79 -3.45 -0.95 -3.34
N GLU A 80 -3.84 0.10 -2.61
CA GLU A 80 -4.93 0.05 -1.66
C GLU A 80 -6.25 -0.31 -2.36
N GLU A 81 -6.60 0.35 -3.47
CA GLU A 81 -7.83 0.10 -4.21
C GLU A 81 -7.91 -1.32 -4.79
N GLN A 82 -6.79 -1.86 -5.30
CA GLN A 82 -6.69 -3.24 -5.75
C GLN A 82 -6.92 -4.24 -4.61
N PHE A 83 -6.38 -3.96 -3.42
CA PHE A 83 -6.64 -4.77 -2.23
C PHE A 83 -8.12 -4.78 -1.87
N TYR A 84 -8.79 -3.62 -1.86
CA TYR A 84 -10.21 -3.55 -1.50
C TYR A 84 -11.12 -4.23 -2.52
N PHE A 85 -10.71 -4.33 -3.79
CA PHE A 85 -11.42 -5.12 -4.79
C PHE A 85 -11.33 -6.64 -4.48
N LEU A 86 -10.16 -7.11 -4.03
CA LEU A 86 -9.93 -8.50 -3.65
C LEU A 86 -10.50 -8.87 -2.27
N ALA A 87 -10.56 -7.91 -1.34
CA ALA A 87 -10.94 -8.13 0.06
C ALA A 87 -12.30 -8.85 0.24
N PRO A 88 -13.41 -8.48 -0.44
CA PRO A 88 -14.67 -9.21 -0.25
C PRO A 88 -14.68 -10.60 -0.86
N LEU A 89 -13.88 -10.88 -1.90
CA LEU A 89 -13.70 -12.25 -2.39
C LEU A 89 -13.02 -13.10 -1.31
N LEU A 90 -11.98 -12.56 -0.69
CA LEU A 90 -11.30 -13.21 0.43
C LEU A 90 -12.25 -13.42 1.62
N ILE A 91 -13.00 -12.40 2.03
CA ILE A 91 -13.99 -12.52 3.12
C ILE A 91 -15.04 -13.58 2.77
N LEU A 92 -15.55 -13.61 1.54
CA LEU A 92 -16.55 -14.59 1.12
C LEU A 92 -16.00 -16.03 1.21
N VAL A 93 -14.75 -16.26 0.81
CA VAL A 93 -14.07 -17.55 0.98
C VAL A 93 -13.88 -17.88 2.46
N LEU A 94 -13.39 -16.93 3.26
CA LEU A 94 -13.11 -17.14 4.68
C LEU A 94 -14.35 -17.40 5.52
N THR A 95 -15.52 -16.88 5.13
CA THR A 95 -16.80 -17.16 5.81
C THR A 95 -17.30 -18.59 5.62
N ARG A 96 -16.68 -19.38 4.72
CA ARG A 96 -17.01 -20.80 4.51
C ARG A 96 -16.32 -21.75 5.50
N PHE A 97 -15.34 -21.25 6.24
CA PHE A 97 -14.56 -22.03 7.20
C PHE A 97 -14.86 -21.60 8.63
N ASP A 98 -14.46 -22.42 9.61
CA ASP A 98 -14.57 -22.04 11.02
C ASP A 98 -13.53 -20.99 11.40
N LYS A 99 -13.78 -20.28 12.51
CA LYS A 99 -12.95 -19.13 12.93
C LYS A 99 -11.45 -19.45 13.02
N LYS A 100 -11.09 -20.68 13.43
CA LYS A 100 -9.68 -21.10 13.55
C LYS A 100 -9.05 -21.32 12.19
N LEU A 101 -9.72 -22.04 11.30
CA LEU A 101 -9.21 -22.29 9.95
C LEU A 101 -9.15 -21.00 9.13
N SER A 102 -10.15 -20.12 9.22
CA SER A 102 -10.11 -18.80 8.55
C SER A 102 -8.94 -17.94 9.03
N PHE A 103 -8.65 -17.95 10.34
CA PHE A 103 -7.48 -17.27 10.90
C PHE A 103 -6.16 -17.86 10.40
N LEU A 104 -6.06 -19.19 10.36
CA LEU A 104 -4.86 -19.89 9.89
C LEU A 104 -4.61 -19.69 8.39
N LEU A 105 -5.66 -19.73 7.57
CA LEU A 105 -5.58 -19.46 6.13
C LEU A 105 -5.17 -18.01 5.85
N MET A 106 -5.75 -17.04 6.56
CA MET A 106 -5.32 -15.65 6.41
C MET A 106 -3.85 -15.48 6.87
N GLY A 107 -3.46 -16.17 7.94
CA GLY A 107 -2.10 -16.22 8.47
C GLY A 107 -1.11 -16.74 7.44
N SER A 108 -1.42 -17.87 6.80
CA SER A 108 -0.57 -18.49 5.79
C SER A 108 -0.44 -17.62 4.54
N VAL A 109 -1.53 -17.01 4.06
CA VAL A 109 -1.50 -16.08 2.92
C VAL A 109 -0.62 -14.87 3.25
N THR A 110 -0.76 -14.30 4.45
CA THR A 110 0.04 -13.16 4.89
C THR A 110 1.52 -13.50 4.94
N LEU A 111 1.87 -14.66 5.52
CA LEU A 111 3.24 -15.13 5.63
C LEU A 111 3.85 -15.43 4.25
N LEU A 112 3.07 -16.02 3.34
CA LEU A 112 3.48 -16.27 1.97
C LEU A 112 3.77 -14.95 1.23
N CYS A 113 2.87 -13.97 1.33
CA CYS A 113 3.09 -12.64 0.77
C CYS A 113 4.34 -11.96 1.37
N PHE A 114 4.56 -12.09 2.68
CA PHE A 114 5.76 -11.58 3.34
C PHE A 114 7.04 -12.27 2.86
N ALA A 115 7.04 -13.59 2.70
CA ALA A 115 8.18 -14.33 2.17
C ALA A 115 8.51 -13.91 0.72
N ILE A 116 7.47 -13.73 -0.11
CA ILE A 116 7.61 -13.22 -1.47
C ILE A 116 8.16 -11.78 -1.46
N ALA A 117 7.70 -10.92 -0.55
CA ALA A 117 8.22 -9.57 -0.34
C ALA A 117 9.70 -9.56 0.06
N ALA A 118 10.06 -10.37 1.05
CA ALA A 118 11.44 -10.49 1.52
C ALA A 118 12.38 -10.99 0.42
N ALA A 119 11.98 -12.02 -0.33
CA ALA A 119 12.76 -12.53 -1.46
C ALA A 119 12.85 -11.54 -2.63
N GLY A 120 11.72 -10.91 -2.98
CA GLY A 120 11.62 -9.94 -4.08
C GLY A 120 12.45 -8.69 -3.85
N THR A 121 12.62 -8.28 -2.59
CA THR A 121 13.45 -7.12 -2.24
C THR A 121 14.92 -7.34 -2.57
N LEU A 122 15.43 -8.56 -2.33
CA LEU A 122 16.83 -8.89 -2.56
C LEU A 122 17.15 -9.09 -4.04
N GLN A 123 16.17 -9.50 -4.85
CA GLN A 123 16.38 -9.85 -6.25
C GLN A 123 15.91 -8.77 -7.23
N ILE A 124 14.80 -8.10 -6.93
CA ILE A 124 14.13 -7.15 -7.83
C ILE A 124 13.55 -5.98 -7.00
N PRO A 125 14.41 -5.12 -6.40
CA PRO A 125 13.98 -4.06 -5.48
C PRO A 125 12.98 -3.07 -6.10
N HIS A 126 13.08 -2.83 -7.42
CA HIS A 126 12.16 -1.95 -8.15
C HIS A 126 10.72 -2.48 -8.17
N SER A 127 10.55 -3.76 -8.49
CA SER A 127 9.24 -4.44 -8.49
C SER A 127 8.67 -4.61 -7.09
N ALA A 128 9.54 -4.91 -6.11
CA ALA A 128 9.15 -5.07 -4.71
C ALA A 128 8.53 -3.80 -4.12
N TRP A 129 8.93 -2.63 -4.62
CA TRP A 129 8.46 -1.36 -4.11
C TRP A 129 7.03 -1.01 -4.55
N PHE A 130 6.74 -1.19 -5.85
CA PHE A 130 5.50 -0.72 -6.48
C PHE A 130 4.40 -1.77 -6.57
N LEU A 131 4.74 -3.05 -6.68
CA LEU A 131 3.75 -4.08 -6.97
C LEU A 131 3.02 -4.55 -5.70
N THR A 132 1.70 -4.56 -5.80
CA THR A 132 0.72 -5.01 -4.80
C THR A 132 1.08 -6.33 -4.10
N PRO A 133 1.50 -7.43 -4.78
CA PRO A 133 1.81 -8.70 -4.10
C PRO A 133 2.91 -8.59 -3.03
N PHE A 134 3.88 -7.68 -3.18
CA PHE A 134 4.96 -7.50 -2.20
C PHE A 134 4.56 -6.60 -1.03
N ARG A 135 3.46 -5.86 -1.15
CA ARG A 135 2.92 -4.97 -0.10
C ARG A 135 1.68 -5.54 0.59
N ALA A 136 1.01 -6.50 -0.05
CA ALA A 136 -0.26 -7.05 0.42
C ALA A 136 -0.20 -7.61 1.84
N TRP A 137 0.97 -8.09 2.28
CA TRP A 137 1.17 -8.61 3.64
C TRP A 137 0.92 -7.56 4.73
N GLU A 138 1.18 -6.27 4.48
CA GLU A 138 0.94 -5.19 5.45
C GLU A 138 -0.57 -5.03 5.72
N LEU A 139 -1.36 -5.04 4.64
CA LEU A 139 -2.81 -4.94 4.69
C LEU A 139 -3.44 -6.22 5.28
N PHE A 140 -2.92 -7.40 4.93
CA PHE A 140 -3.37 -8.66 5.52
C PHE A 140 -2.99 -8.80 7.00
N ALA A 141 -1.82 -8.29 7.43
CA ALA A 141 -1.45 -8.25 8.84
C ALA A 141 -2.44 -7.39 9.65
N GLY A 142 -2.86 -6.24 9.12
CA GLY A 142 -3.93 -5.44 9.71
C GLY A 142 -5.27 -6.19 9.80
N ALA A 143 -5.64 -6.90 8.72
CA ALA A 143 -6.86 -7.72 8.71
C ALA A 143 -6.80 -8.87 9.73
N LEU A 144 -5.64 -9.52 9.88
CA LEU A 144 -5.39 -10.56 10.88
C LEU A 144 -5.54 -10.06 12.30
N LEU A 145 -5.04 -8.85 12.61
CA LEU A 145 -5.22 -8.24 13.91
C LEU A 145 -6.70 -7.96 14.21
N GLY A 146 -7.47 -7.48 13.23
CA GLY A 146 -8.91 -7.31 13.36
C GLY A 146 -9.66 -8.63 13.57
N MET A 147 -9.27 -9.68 12.85
CA MET A 147 -9.79 -11.04 13.04
C MET A 147 -9.44 -11.61 14.41
N ALA A 148 -8.20 -11.41 14.88
CA ALA A 148 -7.77 -11.83 16.20
C ALA A 148 -8.62 -11.15 17.28
N HIS A 149 -8.85 -9.84 17.17
CA HIS A 149 -9.67 -9.11 18.13
C HIS A 149 -11.12 -9.63 18.18
N THR A 150 -11.72 -9.91 17.02
CA THR A 150 -13.12 -10.35 16.93
C THR A 150 -13.33 -11.84 17.24
N HIS A 151 -12.38 -12.70 16.89
CA HIS A 151 -12.49 -14.15 17.09
C HIS A 151 -11.92 -14.61 18.44
N PHE A 152 -10.92 -13.91 18.98
CA PHE A 152 -10.21 -14.26 20.21
C PHE A 152 -10.10 -13.07 21.17
N PRO A 153 -11.22 -12.46 21.61
CA PRO A 153 -11.19 -11.26 22.45
C PRO A 153 -10.49 -11.47 23.81
N ALA A 154 -10.48 -12.71 24.32
CA ALA A 154 -9.79 -13.06 25.57
C ALA A 154 -8.25 -12.94 25.49
N ALA A 155 -7.67 -12.86 24.28
CA ALA A 155 -6.24 -12.63 24.09
C ALA A 155 -5.84 -11.14 24.19
N PHE A 156 -6.82 -10.24 24.25
CA PHE A 156 -6.61 -8.79 24.29
C PHE A 156 -6.90 -8.26 25.70
N SER A 157 -6.03 -7.39 26.17
CA SER A 157 -6.10 -6.80 27.51
C SER A 157 -5.72 -5.33 27.40
N THR A 158 -6.60 -4.44 27.85
CA THR A 158 -6.43 -2.98 27.73
C THR A 158 -5.08 -2.50 28.25
N LYS A 159 -4.55 -3.09 29.32
CA LYS A 159 -3.23 -2.75 29.85
C LYS A 159 -2.09 -3.16 28.92
N VAL A 160 -2.15 -4.37 28.38
CA VAL A 160 -1.12 -4.92 27.47
C VAL A 160 -1.17 -4.22 26.11
N ASP A 161 -2.36 -3.89 25.63
CA ASP A 161 -2.55 -3.25 24.33
C ASP A 161 -2.16 -1.77 24.35
N ASN A 162 -2.36 -1.08 25.48
CA ASN A 162 -1.80 0.26 25.69
C ASN A 162 -0.26 0.24 25.68
N LEU A 163 0.36 -0.76 26.32
CA LEU A 163 1.81 -0.90 26.31
C LEU A 163 2.34 -1.18 24.90
N LYS A 164 1.71 -2.10 24.15
CA LYS A 164 2.05 -2.37 22.74
C LYS A 164 1.94 -1.12 21.88
N SER A 165 0.92 -0.29 22.11
CA SER A 165 0.69 0.96 21.36
C SER A 165 1.79 1.98 21.64
N VAL A 166 2.18 2.17 22.92
CA VAL A 166 3.29 3.05 23.30
C VAL A 166 4.61 2.56 22.69
N VAL A 167 4.89 1.25 22.76
CA VAL A 167 6.08 0.66 22.13
C VAL A 167 6.07 0.90 20.61
N GLY A 168 4.91 0.73 19.96
CA GLY A 168 4.76 1.02 18.53
C GLY A 168 5.07 2.48 18.18
N VAL A 169 4.55 3.43 18.96
CA VAL A 169 4.83 4.87 18.76
C VAL A 169 6.32 5.17 18.97
N LEU A 170 6.94 4.57 19.99
CA LEU A 170 8.37 4.72 20.23
C LEU A 170 9.22 4.15 19.09
N LEU A 171 8.82 3.01 18.52
CA LEU A 171 9.50 2.43 17.35
C LEU A 171 9.35 3.30 16.10
N ILE A 172 8.17 3.88 15.85
CA ILE A 172 7.97 4.82 14.75
C ILE A 172 8.85 6.07 14.94
N ALA A 173 8.88 6.62 16.16
CA ALA A 173 9.73 7.77 16.49
C ALA A 173 11.22 7.42 16.33
N TRP A 174 11.63 6.22 16.72
CA TRP A 174 12.98 5.73 16.52
C TRP A 174 13.33 5.64 15.03
N CYS A 175 12.47 5.02 14.21
CA CYS A 175 12.69 4.97 12.78
C CYS A 175 12.80 6.38 12.18
N ALA A 176 11.92 7.32 12.57
CA ALA A 176 11.97 8.69 12.05
C ALA A 176 13.25 9.46 12.40
N LEU A 177 13.88 9.14 13.53
CA LEU A 177 15.12 9.81 13.99
C LEU A 177 16.40 9.13 13.48
N PHE A 178 16.35 7.82 13.20
CA PHE A 178 17.53 7.01 12.91
C PHE A 178 17.58 6.42 11.48
N TYR A 179 16.48 6.44 10.72
CA TYR A 179 16.47 6.01 9.32
C TYR A 179 16.78 7.20 8.40
N ASP A 180 17.76 7.02 7.52
CA ASP A 180 18.19 7.98 6.51
C ASP A 180 18.07 7.36 5.10
N ALA A 181 18.32 8.11 4.04
CA ALA A 181 18.25 7.66 2.63
C ALA A 181 19.15 6.46 2.31
N GLN A 182 20.07 6.08 3.21
CA GLN A 182 20.93 4.90 3.08
C GLN A 182 20.37 3.61 3.70
N THR A 183 19.19 3.67 4.32
CA THR A 183 18.58 2.48 4.95
C THR A 183 17.76 1.68 3.93
N SER A 184 18.22 0.48 3.60
CA SER A 184 17.52 -0.42 2.66
C SER A 184 16.21 -0.95 3.27
N PHE A 185 15.12 -0.93 2.50
CA PHE A 185 13.80 -1.44 2.92
C PHE A 185 13.22 -2.42 1.89
N PRO A 186 12.65 -3.58 2.29
CA PRO A 186 12.55 -4.19 3.62
C PRO A 186 13.64 -5.28 3.81
N GLY A 187 14.63 -5.02 4.67
CA GLY A 187 15.62 -6.04 5.08
C GLY A 187 16.93 -5.46 5.61
N LEU A 188 17.54 -6.16 6.58
CA LEU A 188 18.89 -5.92 7.09
C LEU A 188 19.91 -6.21 5.98
N GLY A 189 20.20 -5.24 5.13
CA GLY A 189 21.22 -5.43 4.12
C GLY A 189 21.34 -4.29 3.13
N ARG A 190 22.43 -3.53 3.28
CA ARG A 190 23.11 -2.81 2.20
C ARG A 190 23.13 -3.68 0.94
N CYS A 191 22.46 -3.23 -0.13
CA CYS A 191 22.94 -3.53 -1.48
C CYS A 191 23.92 -2.41 -1.86
N ARG A 192 25.12 -2.83 -2.27
CA ARG A 192 26.25 -1.97 -2.68
C ARG A 192 25.89 -1.00 -3.78
#